data_AF-A0AAA9RYJ6-F1
#
_entry.id   AF-A0AAA9RYJ6-F1
#
_cell.length_a   1.000
_cell.length_b   1.000
_cell.length_c   1.000
_cell.angle_alpha   90.00
_cell.angle_beta   90.00
_cell.angle_gamma   90.00
#
_symmetry.space_group_name_H-M   'P 1'
#
loop_
_entity.id
_entity.type
_entity.pdbx_description
1 polymer ?
#
loop_
_entity_poly.entity_id
_entity_poly.type
_entity_poly.pdbx_seq_one_letter_code
_entity_poly.pdbx_strand_id
1 'polypeptide(L)'
;MPGYELPVGTCLDMCPAAERAQREKERRLHRFEVVPGCRRDRPRADPQRAVKEYSRPAAGKNRPPPSQLRPPSVLLATVRYLASEVAERTDASCAEVASFVADRLRAVRLDLALQTASDVETALVLESALAVLLAVVARLGPNATHGPVDPMLLQAQVQESFGSLRRCYALGAGPHPRQATFQGLFLLYNLGESGSPRQSRAGTVEARRPSTRFCGCLQLCVPARPCAPPWQL
;
A
#
# COMPACT_ATOMS: atom_id res chain seq x y z
N MET A 1 -22.16 -27.91 3.36
CA MET A 1 -21.82 -26.47 3.42
C MET A 1 -21.28 -26.10 2.06
N PRO A 2 -21.98 -25.29 1.23
CA PRO A 2 -21.41 -24.88 -0.04
C PRO A 2 -20.11 -24.12 0.26
N GLY A 3 -19.00 -24.60 -0.29
CA GLY A 3 -17.71 -23.91 -0.19
C GLY A 3 -17.90 -22.50 -0.71
N TYR A 4 -17.73 -21.50 0.16
CA TYR A 4 -17.92 -20.12 -0.23
C TYR A 4 -16.71 -19.69 -1.04
N GLU A 5 -16.73 -19.96 -2.33
CA GLU A 5 -15.74 -19.47 -3.28
C GLU A 5 -15.71 -17.93 -3.22
N LEU A 6 -14.50 -17.37 -3.18
CA LEU A 6 -14.35 -15.93 -3.22
C LEU A 6 -14.67 -15.42 -4.63
N PRO A 7 -15.36 -14.26 -4.75
CA PRO A 7 -15.66 -13.70 -6.07
C PRO A 7 -14.38 -13.27 -6.79
N VAL A 8 -14.48 -12.95 -8.08
CA VAL A 8 -13.46 -12.18 -8.81
C VAL A 8 -13.94 -10.74 -8.92
N GLY A 9 -13.08 -9.77 -8.60
CA GLY A 9 -13.42 -8.36 -8.72
C GLY A 9 -13.65 -7.92 -10.17
N THR A 10 -14.58 -6.97 -10.37
CA THR A 10 -14.95 -6.45 -11.70
C THR A 10 -14.75 -4.94 -11.84
N CYS A 11 -14.23 -4.27 -10.81
CA CYS A 11 -13.87 -2.85 -10.88
C CYS A 11 -12.60 -2.65 -11.70
N LEU A 12 -12.72 -2.11 -12.92
CA LEU A 12 -11.59 -1.85 -13.80
C LEU A 12 -10.84 -0.54 -13.50
N ASP A 13 -11.39 0.29 -12.61
CA ASP A 13 -10.77 1.53 -12.15
C ASP A 13 -9.94 1.32 -10.87
N MET A 14 -8.95 2.20 -10.62
CA MET A 14 -8.20 2.22 -9.35
C MET A 14 -9.06 2.55 -8.11
N CYS A 15 -10.24 3.14 -8.32
CA CYS A 15 -11.26 3.38 -7.31
C CYS A 15 -12.65 3.11 -7.91
N PRO A 16 -13.56 2.37 -7.26
CA PRO A 16 -14.93 2.20 -7.75
C PRO A 16 -15.66 3.54 -7.94
N ALA A 17 -16.45 3.66 -9.02
CA ALA A 17 -17.20 4.88 -9.34
C ALA A 17 -18.15 5.32 -8.21
N ALA A 18 -18.83 4.36 -7.56
CA ALA A 18 -19.70 4.64 -6.42
C ALA A 18 -18.93 5.25 -5.24
N GLU A 19 -17.71 4.80 -4.98
CA GLU A 19 -16.86 5.36 -3.92
C GLU A 19 -16.37 6.76 -4.29
N ARG A 20 -15.99 7.01 -5.56
CA ARG A 20 -15.62 8.35 -6.02
C ARG A 20 -16.77 9.35 -5.80
N ALA A 21 -17.98 9.00 -6.25
CA ALA A 21 -19.17 9.84 -6.10
C ALA A 21 -19.50 10.10 -4.62
N GLN A 22 -19.37 9.07 -3.77
CA GLN A 22 -19.59 9.24 -2.33
C GLN A 22 -18.56 10.18 -1.70
N ARG A 23 -17.27 10.02 -2.01
CA ARG A 23 -16.20 10.87 -1.48
C ARG A 23 -16.26 12.31 -2.00
N GLU A 24 -16.75 12.53 -3.23
CA GLU A 24 -17.09 13.86 -3.74
C GLU A 24 -18.19 14.53 -2.90
N LYS A 25 -19.30 13.81 -2.67
CA LYS A 25 -20.44 14.30 -1.87
C LYS A 25 -20.04 14.63 -0.43
N GLU A 26 -19.21 13.78 0.17
CA GLU A 26 -18.71 13.94 1.54
C GLU A 26 -17.52 14.89 1.66
N ARG A 27 -17.00 15.40 0.53
CA ARG A 27 -15.80 16.26 0.46
C ARG A 27 -14.57 15.64 1.14
N ARG A 28 -14.41 14.32 0.95
CA ARG A 28 -13.35 13.48 1.55
C ARG A 28 -12.24 13.09 0.56
N LEU A 29 -12.20 13.71 -0.62
CA LEU A 29 -11.16 13.44 -1.60
C LEU A 29 -9.81 14.01 -1.13
N HIS A 30 -8.76 13.20 -1.22
CA HIS A 30 -7.40 13.69 -1.01
C HIS A 30 -6.98 14.58 -2.18
N ARG A 31 -6.11 15.58 -1.97
CA ARG A 31 -5.61 16.44 -3.07
C ARG A 31 -4.90 15.69 -4.19
N PHE A 32 -4.42 14.48 -3.90
CA PHE A 32 -3.81 13.59 -4.89
C PHE A 32 -4.84 12.93 -5.82
N GLU A 33 -6.12 13.02 -5.51
CA GLU A 33 -7.23 12.38 -6.21
C GLU A 33 -8.14 13.39 -6.94
N VAL A 34 -7.92 14.69 -6.74
CA VAL A 34 -8.79 15.76 -7.26
C VAL A 34 -8.29 16.25 -8.62
N VAL A 35 -9.22 16.49 -9.55
CA VAL A 35 -8.93 17.08 -10.87
C VAL A 35 -8.16 18.41 -10.71
N PRO A 36 -7.00 18.59 -11.39
CA PRO A 36 -6.24 19.83 -11.32
C PRO A 36 -7.10 21.06 -11.67
N GLY A 37 -6.97 22.14 -10.90
CA GLY A 37 -7.73 23.38 -11.14
C GLY A 37 -9.18 23.40 -10.66
N CYS A 38 -9.69 22.32 -10.05
CA CYS A 38 -11.01 22.36 -9.40
C CYS A 38 -11.01 23.30 -8.18
N ARG A 39 -12.16 23.96 -7.96
CA ARG A 39 -12.32 24.82 -6.78
C ARG A 39 -12.29 23.97 -5.50
N ARG A 40 -11.58 24.46 -4.47
CA ARG A 40 -11.38 23.74 -3.20
C ARG A 40 -12.69 23.42 -2.46
N ASP A 41 -13.73 24.22 -2.65
CA ASP A 41 -15.06 24.04 -2.04
C ASP A 41 -15.93 23.00 -2.76
N ARG A 42 -15.56 22.61 -3.99
CA ARG A 42 -16.23 21.58 -4.79
C ARG A 42 -15.19 20.67 -5.48
N PRO A 43 -14.43 19.87 -4.71
CA PRO A 43 -13.47 18.95 -5.28
C PRO A 43 -14.19 17.89 -6.12
N ARG A 44 -13.67 17.62 -7.32
CA ARG A 44 -14.12 16.52 -8.18
C ARG A 44 -13.04 15.46 -8.25
N ALA A 45 -13.42 14.20 -8.10
CA ALA A 45 -12.54 13.07 -8.24
C ALA A 45 -12.09 12.97 -9.70
N ASP A 46 -10.78 12.86 -9.90
CA ASP A 46 -10.21 12.48 -11.18
C ASP A 46 -10.24 10.95 -11.28
N PRO A 47 -11.00 10.35 -12.21
CA PRO A 47 -11.07 8.89 -12.36
C PRO A 47 -9.70 8.23 -12.58
N GLN A 48 -8.75 8.95 -13.15
CA GLN A 48 -7.40 8.46 -13.43
C GLN A 48 -6.44 8.58 -12.23
N ARG A 49 -6.84 9.28 -11.16
CA ARG A 49 -5.99 9.52 -9.97
C ARG A 49 -6.60 9.04 -8.66
N ALA A 50 -7.92 8.90 -8.61
CA ALA A 50 -8.62 8.43 -7.43
C ALA A 50 -8.29 6.96 -7.16
N VAL A 51 -7.82 6.66 -5.96
CA VAL A 51 -7.49 5.29 -5.53
C VAL A 51 -8.43 4.91 -4.40
N LYS A 52 -8.91 3.66 -4.41
CA LYS A 52 -9.81 3.13 -3.38
C LYS A 52 -9.24 3.36 -1.99
N GLU A 53 -10.02 3.97 -1.10
CA GLU A 53 -9.66 4.19 0.30
C GLU A 53 -9.83 2.91 1.12
N TYR A 54 -8.98 2.70 2.13
CA TYR A 54 -9.15 1.57 3.03
C TYR A 54 -10.38 1.77 3.91
N SER A 55 -11.32 0.83 3.82
CA SER A 55 -12.45 0.74 4.73
C SER A 55 -12.26 -0.45 5.65
N ARG A 56 -12.27 -0.20 6.97
CA ARG A 56 -12.11 -1.26 7.97
C ARG A 56 -13.25 -2.28 7.81
N PRO A 57 -12.96 -3.58 7.64
CA PRO A 57 -13.99 -4.60 7.69
C PRO A 57 -14.73 -4.53 9.03
N ALA A 58 -16.06 -4.43 8.97
CA ALA A 58 -16.91 -4.42 10.16
C ALA A 58 -17.60 -5.79 10.29
N ALA A 59 -17.63 -6.34 11.50
CA ALA A 59 -18.34 -7.58 11.78
C ALA A 59 -19.82 -7.44 11.40
N GLY A 60 -20.36 -8.47 10.72
CA GLY A 60 -21.75 -8.47 10.27
C GLY A 60 -22.05 -7.64 9.02
N LYS A 61 -21.09 -6.89 8.48
CA LYS A 61 -21.27 -6.19 7.20
C LYS A 61 -21.14 -7.18 6.05
N ASN A 62 -22.05 -7.09 5.08
CA ASN A 62 -21.97 -7.91 3.87
C ASN A 62 -20.64 -7.66 3.14
N ARG A 63 -20.09 -8.71 2.54
CA ARG A 63 -18.91 -8.58 1.67
C ARG A 63 -19.19 -7.59 0.55
N PRO A 64 -18.20 -6.80 0.11
CA PRO A 64 -18.38 -5.90 -1.01
C PRO A 64 -18.75 -6.71 -2.27
N PRO A 65 -19.67 -6.23 -3.11
CA PRO A 65 -19.98 -6.88 -4.38
C PRO A 65 -18.75 -6.85 -5.30
N PRO A 66 -18.68 -7.74 -6.32
CA PRO A 66 -17.57 -7.77 -7.29
C PRO A 66 -17.27 -6.42 -7.94
N SER A 67 -18.29 -5.59 -8.20
CA SER A 67 -18.13 -4.24 -8.78
C SER A 67 -17.41 -3.24 -7.88
N GLN A 68 -17.23 -3.57 -6.60
CA GLN A 68 -16.45 -2.80 -5.63
C GLN A 68 -15.07 -3.41 -5.36
N LEU A 69 -14.75 -4.56 -5.94
CA LEU A 69 -13.44 -5.22 -5.83
C LEU A 69 -12.67 -5.03 -7.13
N ARG A 70 -11.41 -4.63 -7.03
CA ARG A 70 -10.50 -4.49 -8.18
C ARG A 70 -9.82 -5.83 -8.44
N PRO A 71 -9.83 -6.37 -9.67
CA PRO A 71 -9.15 -7.62 -9.98
C PRO A 71 -7.62 -7.49 -9.84
N PRO A 72 -6.87 -8.61 -9.74
CA PRO A 72 -5.43 -8.58 -9.49
C PRO A 72 -4.62 -7.71 -10.47
N SER A 73 -5.00 -7.70 -11.75
CA SER A 73 -4.37 -6.85 -12.78
C SER A 73 -4.49 -5.35 -12.45
N VAL A 74 -5.67 -4.91 -12.02
CA VAL A 74 -5.95 -3.51 -11.61
C VAL A 74 -5.27 -3.20 -10.28
N LEU A 75 -5.21 -4.15 -9.36
CA LEU A 75 -4.46 -3.99 -8.10
C LEU A 75 -2.97 -3.74 -8.38
N LEU A 76 -2.35 -4.53 -9.26
CA LEU A 76 -0.96 -4.35 -9.63
C LEU A 76 -0.73 -3.00 -10.35
N ALA A 77 -1.61 -2.62 -11.27
CA ALA A 77 -1.58 -1.31 -11.93
C ALA A 77 -1.70 -0.16 -10.92
N THR A 78 -2.59 -0.29 -9.92
CA THR A 78 -2.76 0.69 -8.84
C THR A 78 -1.48 0.84 -8.02
N VAL A 79 -0.83 -0.27 -7.65
CA VAL A 79 0.44 -0.22 -6.91
C VAL A 79 1.53 0.47 -7.72
N ARG A 80 1.61 0.21 -9.03
CA ARG A 80 2.56 0.87 -9.93
C ARG A 80 2.29 2.37 -10.04
N TYR A 81 1.03 2.80 -10.15
CA TYR A 81 0.65 4.21 -10.11
C TYR A 81 1.06 4.88 -8.79
N LEU A 82 0.78 4.23 -7.64
CA LEU A 82 1.20 4.73 -6.34
C LEU A 82 2.73 4.87 -6.27
N ALA A 83 3.48 3.96 -6.87
CA ALA A 83 4.94 3.99 -6.93
C ALA A 83 5.49 5.11 -7.81
N SER A 84 4.95 5.31 -9.01
CA SER A 84 5.54 6.24 -10.00
C SER A 84 5.04 7.67 -9.89
N GLU A 85 3.77 7.85 -9.51
CA GLU A 85 3.07 9.15 -9.57
C GLU A 85 2.85 9.78 -8.20
N VAL A 86 2.63 8.97 -7.15
CA VAL A 86 2.29 9.49 -5.81
C VAL A 86 3.49 9.47 -4.89
N ALA A 87 4.22 8.35 -4.85
CA ALA A 87 5.42 8.20 -4.06
C ALA A 87 6.47 9.25 -4.47
N GLU A 88 6.64 9.56 -5.75
CA GLU A 88 7.66 10.50 -6.24
C GLU A 88 7.25 11.98 -6.16
N ARG A 89 6.14 12.31 -5.49
CA ARG A 89 5.70 13.70 -5.35
C ARG A 89 6.65 14.52 -4.49
N THR A 90 7.03 15.67 -5.04
CA THR A 90 7.83 16.70 -4.37
C THR A 90 6.98 17.89 -3.90
N ASP A 91 5.71 17.96 -4.32
CA ASP A 91 4.73 18.99 -3.93
C ASP A 91 4.03 18.67 -2.59
N ALA A 92 4.52 17.67 -1.86
CA ALA A 92 3.97 17.17 -0.62
C ALA A 92 5.06 16.75 0.37
N SER A 93 4.73 16.78 1.66
CA SER A 93 5.63 16.24 2.67
C SER A 93 5.74 14.72 2.54
N CYS A 94 6.90 14.15 2.88
CA CYS A 94 7.07 12.69 2.93
C CYS A 94 6.01 12.03 3.84
N ALA A 95 5.62 12.69 4.94
CA ALA A 95 4.58 12.22 5.85
C ALA A 95 3.22 12.12 5.14
N GLU A 96 2.79 13.16 4.44
CA GLU A 96 1.53 13.11 3.71
C GLU A 96 1.52 12.03 2.63
N VAL A 97 2.61 11.92 1.86
CA VAL A 97 2.78 10.85 0.85
C VAL A 97 2.70 9.47 1.49
N ALA A 98 3.44 9.24 2.57
CA ALA A 98 3.43 7.96 3.27
C ALA A 98 2.06 7.62 3.86
N SER A 99 1.36 8.59 4.45
CA SER A 99 -0.01 8.41 4.97
C SER A 99 -0.95 7.93 3.88
N PHE A 100 -0.99 8.66 2.76
CA PHE A 100 -1.86 8.35 1.63
C PHE A 100 -1.51 6.99 1.03
N VAL A 101 -0.24 6.76 0.69
CA VAL A 101 0.20 5.51 0.05
C VAL A 101 -0.06 4.31 0.96
N ALA A 102 0.25 4.41 2.26
CA ALA A 102 0.01 3.34 3.22
C ALA A 102 -1.48 2.96 3.29
N ASP A 103 -2.38 3.95 3.40
CA ASP A 103 -3.82 3.71 3.38
C ASP A 103 -4.27 2.99 2.10
N ARG A 104 -3.90 3.53 0.93
CA ARG A 104 -4.33 2.96 -0.36
C ARG A 104 -3.75 1.55 -0.58
N LEU A 105 -2.55 1.26 -0.08
CA LEU A 105 -1.97 -0.09 -0.12
C LEU A 105 -2.66 -1.06 0.85
N ARG A 106 -3.23 -0.61 1.97
CA ARG A 106 -4.13 -1.46 2.78
C ARG A 106 -5.38 -1.82 2.00
N ALA A 107 -5.97 -0.88 1.27
CA ALA A 107 -7.14 -1.13 0.43
C ALA A 107 -6.83 -2.16 -0.68
N VAL A 108 -5.65 -2.05 -1.31
CA VAL A 108 -5.16 -3.04 -2.29
C VAL A 108 -5.06 -4.44 -1.68
N ARG A 109 -4.39 -4.57 -0.53
CA ARG A 109 -4.24 -5.88 0.14
C ARG A 109 -5.59 -6.44 0.61
N LEU A 110 -6.50 -5.59 1.05
CA LEU A 110 -7.85 -5.99 1.45
C LEU A 110 -8.66 -6.51 0.25
N ASP A 111 -8.64 -5.80 -0.88
CA ASP A 111 -9.31 -6.27 -2.10
C ASP A 111 -8.75 -7.62 -2.55
N LEU A 112 -7.42 -7.80 -2.52
CA LEU A 112 -6.78 -9.06 -2.85
C LEU A 112 -7.23 -10.21 -1.93
N ALA A 113 -7.33 -9.95 -0.62
CA ALA A 113 -7.74 -10.95 0.37
C ALA A 113 -9.24 -11.33 0.31
N LEU A 114 -10.06 -10.50 -0.34
CA LEU A 114 -11.51 -10.70 -0.44
C LEU A 114 -11.95 -11.37 -1.76
N GLN A 115 -11.01 -11.74 -2.62
CA GLN A 115 -11.29 -12.30 -3.94
C GLN A 115 -10.39 -13.50 -4.25
N THR A 116 -10.75 -14.27 -5.28
CA THR A 116 -9.90 -15.35 -5.81
C THR A 116 -8.84 -14.75 -6.74
N ALA A 117 -7.59 -15.19 -6.59
CA ALA A 117 -6.46 -14.83 -7.45
C ALA A 117 -5.47 -16.00 -7.52
N SER A 118 -4.69 -16.09 -8.59
CA SER A 118 -3.61 -17.10 -8.65
C SER A 118 -2.50 -16.79 -7.64
N ASP A 119 -1.74 -17.80 -7.23
CA ASP A 119 -0.59 -17.64 -6.33
C ASP A 119 0.44 -16.65 -6.88
N VAL A 120 0.64 -16.68 -8.20
CA VAL A 120 1.59 -15.80 -8.91
C VAL A 120 1.12 -14.35 -8.87
N GLU A 121 -0.14 -14.08 -9.20
CA GLU A 121 -0.70 -12.72 -9.13
C GLU A 121 -0.70 -12.20 -7.70
N THR A 122 -1.06 -13.05 -6.74
CA THR A 122 -1.08 -12.71 -5.32
C THR A 122 0.32 -12.30 -4.85
N ALA A 123 1.34 -13.11 -5.15
CA ALA A 123 2.72 -12.79 -4.82
C ALA A 123 3.16 -11.47 -5.46
N LEU A 124 2.91 -11.27 -6.76
CA LEU A 124 3.32 -10.05 -7.48
C LEU A 124 2.71 -8.77 -6.89
N VAL A 125 1.41 -8.80 -6.55
CA VAL A 125 0.73 -7.66 -5.92
C VAL A 125 1.28 -7.40 -4.52
N LEU A 126 1.45 -8.44 -3.70
CA LEU A 126 1.95 -8.30 -2.33
C LEU A 126 3.41 -7.82 -2.28
N GLU A 127 4.28 -8.37 -3.13
CA GLU A 127 5.67 -7.95 -3.28
C GLU A 127 5.74 -6.48 -3.68
N SER A 128 5.01 -6.09 -4.72
CA SER A 128 5.02 -4.73 -5.23
C SER A 128 4.46 -3.75 -4.20
N ALA A 129 3.35 -4.10 -3.53
CA ALA A 129 2.75 -3.28 -2.49
C ALA A 129 3.71 -3.08 -1.32
N LEU A 130 4.37 -4.15 -0.87
CA LEU A 130 5.35 -4.07 0.21
C LEU A 130 6.57 -3.25 -0.19
N ALA A 131 7.11 -3.40 -1.40
CA ALA A 131 8.24 -2.59 -1.87
C ALA A 131 7.91 -1.09 -1.83
N VAL A 132 6.73 -0.69 -2.30
CA VAL A 132 6.28 0.71 -2.27
C VAL A 132 6.10 1.20 -0.82
N LEU A 133 5.50 0.37 0.04
CA LEU A 133 5.33 0.72 1.46
C LEU A 133 6.68 0.95 2.15
N LEU A 134 7.64 0.04 1.94
CA LEU A 134 8.99 0.20 2.48
C LEU A 134 9.67 1.47 1.93
N ALA A 135 9.45 1.82 0.66
CA ALA A 135 10.05 3.00 0.03
C ALA A 135 9.54 4.31 0.64
N VAL A 136 8.22 4.43 0.86
CA VAL A 136 7.67 5.61 1.54
C VAL A 136 8.11 5.67 3.00
N VAL A 137 8.22 4.53 3.69
CA VAL A 137 8.74 4.45 5.07
C VAL A 137 10.19 4.92 5.14
N ALA A 138 11.04 4.45 4.23
CA ALA A 138 12.45 4.81 4.21
C ALA A 138 12.67 6.33 4.01
N ARG A 139 11.80 6.99 3.23
CA ARG A 139 11.87 8.44 2.97
C ARG A 139 11.39 9.33 4.11
N LEU A 140 10.64 8.81 5.08
CA LEU A 140 10.22 9.60 6.24
C LEU A 140 11.40 10.06 7.10
N GLY A 141 12.47 9.26 7.13
CA GLY A 141 13.63 9.54 7.97
C GLY A 141 13.31 9.55 9.48
N PRO A 142 14.32 9.79 10.33
CA PRO A 142 14.19 9.72 11.78
C PRO A 142 13.42 10.89 12.41
N ASN A 143 13.23 12.00 11.68
CA ASN A 143 12.63 13.23 12.21
C ASN A 143 11.12 13.36 11.94
N ALA A 144 10.46 12.28 11.50
CA ALA A 144 9.03 12.28 11.20
C ALA A 144 8.11 12.35 12.44
N THR A 145 8.67 12.53 13.63
CA THR A 145 7.99 12.61 14.93
C THR A 145 6.92 13.71 15.02
N HIS A 146 6.90 14.68 14.10
CA HIS A 146 5.94 15.79 14.08
C HIS A 146 4.99 15.79 12.86
N GLY A 147 4.83 14.66 12.17
CA GLY A 147 3.94 14.54 11.00
C GLY A 147 2.55 13.97 11.30
N PRO A 148 1.59 14.07 10.36
CA PRO A 148 0.25 13.47 10.46
C PRO A 148 0.24 11.92 10.36
N VAL A 149 1.41 11.29 10.22
CA VAL A 149 1.54 9.83 10.11
C VAL A 149 1.85 9.25 11.47
N ASP A 150 1.01 8.31 11.92
CA ASP A 150 1.30 7.48 13.09
C ASP A 150 2.39 6.45 12.72
N PRO A 151 3.63 6.57 13.28
CA PRO A 151 4.71 5.66 12.95
C PRO A 151 4.46 4.23 13.43
N MET A 152 3.71 4.05 14.53
CA MET A 152 3.37 2.73 15.05
C MET A 152 2.39 2.03 14.11
N LEU A 153 1.39 2.76 13.63
CA LEU A 153 0.46 2.25 12.63
C LEU A 153 1.18 1.86 11.34
N LEU A 154 2.12 2.67 10.89
CA LEU A 154 2.89 2.38 9.68
C LEU A 154 3.79 1.15 9.85
N GLN A 155 4.44 1.01 11.01
CA GLN A 155 5.21 -0.18 11.36
C GLN A 155 4.33 -1.43 11.41
N ALA A 156 3.15 -1.35 12.01
CA ALA A 156 2.19 -2.46 12.05
C ALA A 156 1.80 -2.90 10.62
N GLN A 157 1.56 -1.94 9.72
CA GLN A 157 1.23 -2.25 8.32
C GLN A 157 2.38 -2.93 7.58
N VAL A 158 3.63 -2.53 7.83
CA VAL A 158 4.81 -3.20 7.27
C VAL A 158 4.88 -4.65 7.76
N GLN A 159 4.73 -4.88 9.06
CA GLN A 159 4.77 -6.23 9.65
C GLN A 159 3.62 -7.12 9.14
N GLU A 160 2.40 -6.60 9.06
CA GLU A 160 1.26 -7.30 8.47
C GLU A 160 1.49 -7.66 7.00
N SER A 161 2.14 -6.77 6.24
CA SER A 161 2.47 -7.00 4.82
C SER A 161 3.51 -8.10 4.65
N PHE A 162 4.59 -8.07 5.46
CA PHE A 162 5.56 -9.16 5.51
C PHE A 162 4.91 -10.49 5.91
N GLY A 163 4.06 -10.49 6.93
CA GLY A 163 3.32 -11.69 7.36
C GLY A 163 2.43 -12.27 6.26
N SER A 164 1.74 -11.41 5.51
CA SER A 164 0.89 -11.81 4.39
C SER A 164 1.70 -12.40 3.24
N LEU A 165 2.82 -11.75 2.87
CA LEU A 165 3.70 -12.24 1.82
C LEU A 165 4.37 -13.57 2.19
N ARG A 166 4.79 -13.74 3.44
CA ARG A 166 5.34 -15.01 3.94
C ARG A 166 4.32 -16.16 3.88
N ARG A 167 3.05 -15.89 4.21
CA ARG A 167 1.97 -16.88 4.04
C ARG A 167 1.75 -17.24 2.57
N CYS A 168 1.77 -16.25 1.69
CA CYS A 168 1.69 -16.46 0.24
C CYS A 168 2.81 -17.40 -0.25
N TYR A 169 4.07 -17.14 0.11
CA TYR A 169 5.19 -18.01 -0.26
C TYR A 169 5.13 -19.42 0.35
N ALA A 170 4.56 -19.56 1.55
CA ALA A 170 4.48 -20.86 2.22
C ALA A 170 3.37 -21.75 1.66
N LEU A 171 2.30 -21.16 1.15
CA LEU A 171 1.12 -21.87 0.64
C LEU A 171 1.12 -22.00 -0.88
N GLY A 172 1.81 -21.11 -1.60
CA GLY A 172 1.81 -21.07 -3.05
C GLY A 172 2.65 -22.19 -3.67
N ALA A 173 2.19 -22.70 -4.81
CA ALA A 173 2.85 -23.80 -5.52
C ALA A 173 4.03 -23.37 -6.42
N GLY A 174 4.25 -22.06 -6.59
CA GLY A 174 5.14 -21.51 -7.62
C GLY A 174 6.56 -21.21 -7.14
N PRO A 175 7.54 -21.21 -8.05
CA PRO A 175 8.81 -20.54 -7.77
C PRO A 175 8.55 -19.04 -7.61
N HIS A 176 8.93 -18.47 -6.46
CA HIS A 176 8.82 -17.05 -6.18
C HIS A 176 10.21 -16.40 -6.29
N PRO A 177 10.58 -15.84 -7.45
CA PRO A 177 11.97 -15.40 -7.72
C PRO A 177 12.44 -14.29 -6.76
N ARG A 178 11.52 -13.49 -6.22
CA ARG A 178 11.82 -12.40 -5.29
C ARG A 178 11.68 -12.80 -3.82
N GLN A 179 11.38 -14.07 -3.52
CA GLN A 179 11.21 -14.56 -2.15
C GLN A 179 12.45 -14.31 -1.29
N ALA A 180 13.63 -14.68 -1.78
CA ALA A 180 14.88 -14.46 -1.05
C ALA A 180 15.12 -12.97 -0.76
N THR A 181 14.80 -12.09 -1.71
CA THR A 181 14.90 -10.64 -1.53
C THR A 181 14.01 -10.14 -0.40
N PHE A 182 12.74 -10.52 -0.39
CA PHE A 182 11.80 -10.07 0.66
C PHE A 182 12.07 -10.72 2.03
N GLN A 183 12.60 -11.94 2.07
CA GLN A 183 13.09 -12.55 3.30
C GLN A 183 14.30 -11.77 3.85
N GLY A 184 15.24 -11.38 2.99
CA GLY A 184 16.36 -10.51 3.37
C GLY A 184 15.90 -9.14 3.88
N LEU A 185 14.94 -8.51 3.18
CA LEU A 185 14.35 -7.23 3.63
C LEU A 185 13.64 -7.36 4.97
N PHE A 186 12.94 -8.47 5.22
CA PHE A 186 12.32 -8.73 6.53
C PHE A 186 13.38 -8.80 7.63
N LEU A 187 14.47 -9.54 7.42
CA LEU A 187 15.58 -9.59 8.38
C LEU A 187 16.18 -8.20 8.59
N LEU A 188 16.54 -7.49 7.51
CA LEU A 188 17.12 -6.14 7.59
C LEU A 188 16.21 -5.12 8.29
N TYR A 189 14.90 -5.22 8.10
CA TYR A 189 13.92 -4.36 8.76
C TYR A 189 13.85 -4.63 10.27
N ASN A 190 14.08 -5.87 10.71
CA ASN A 190 14.01 -6.28 12.11
C ASN A 190 15.38 -6.36 12.82
N LEU A 191 16.51 -6.31 12.10
CA LEU A 191 17.87 -6.38 12.67
C LEU A 191 18.22 -5.21 13.63
N GLY A 192 17.36 -4.19 13.73
CA GLY A 192 17.45 -3.16 14.77
C GLY A 192 16.97 -3.59 16.17
N GLU A 193 16.53 -4.85 16.37
CA GLU A 193 16.04 -5.33 17.67
C GLU A 193 17.13 -5.79 18.66
N SER A 194 18.34 -6.08 18.19
CA SER A 194 19.41 -6.66 19.03
C SER A 194 20.51 -5.67 19.43
N GLY A 195 20.14 -4.42 19.74
CA GLY A 195 21.00 -3.44 20.41
C GLY A 195 20.55 -3.27 21.85
N SER A 196 21.36 -3.78 22.79
CA SER A 196 21.20 -3.73 24.26
C SER A 196 20.34 -2.56 24.81
N PRO A 197 19.39 -2.79 25.74
CA PRO A 197 18.59 -1.73 26.33
C PRO A 197 19.48 -0.86 27.22
N ARG A 198 20.00 0.26 26.69
CA ARG A 198 20.44 1.36 27.56
C ARG A 198 19.19 2.06 28.06
N GLN A 199 18.91 1.79 29.32
CA GLN A 199 17.83 2.36 30.10
C GLN A 199 18.01 3.89 30.23
N SER A 200 17.57 4.64 29.22
CA SER A 200 17.37 6.08 29.36
C SER A 200 15.95 6.31 29.86
N ARG A 201 15.84 6.64 31.15
CA ARG A 201 14.64 7.17 31.78
C ARG A 201 14.18 8.44 31.04
N ALA A 202 13.17 8.31 30.21
CA ALA A 202 12.10 9.29 29.91
C ALA A 202 11.30 8.73 28.72
N GLY A 203 9.98 8.64 28.86
CA GLY A 203 9.09 7.91 27.97
C GLY A 203 8.91 8.55 26.58
N THR A 204 9.85 8.29 25.67
CA THR A 204 9.66 8.53 24.24
C THR A 204 9.95 7.22 23.48
N VAL A 205 8.90 6.61 22.94
CA VAL A 205 9.04 5.46 22.03
C VAL A 205 9.56 5.99 20.70
N GLU A 206 10.86 5.85 20.47
CA GLU A 206 11.51 6.28 19.23
C GLU A 206 11.08 5.35 18.07
N ALA A 207 10.61 5.93 16.97
CA ALA A 207 10.20 5.18 15.79
C ALA A 207 11.38 4.34 15.25
N ARG A 208 11.13 3.04 15.01
CA ARG A 208 12.16 2.04 14.67
C ARG A 208 12.85 2.38 13.35
N ARG A 209 14.18 2.22 13.33
CA ARG A 209 15.07 2.66 12.24
C ARG A 209 15.28 1.55 11.18
N PRO A 210 15.02 1.81 9.88
CA PRO A 210 15.59 1.00 8.82
C PRO A 210 17.10 1.26 8.70
N SER A 211 17.91 0.22 8.51
CA SER A 211 19.36 0.38 8.33
C SER A 211 19.72 1.05 6.99
N THR A 212 20.89 1.68 6.87
CA THR A 212 21.37 2.21 5.56
C THR A 212 21.45 1.14 4.48
N ARG A 213 21.77 -0.11 4.87
CA ARG A 213 21.76 -1.29 3.99
C ARG A 213 20.34 -1.63 3.49
N PHE A 214 19.31 -1.41 4.31
CA PHE A 214 17.92 -1.60 3.94
C PHE A 214 17.49 -0.65 2.81
N CYS A 215 17.88 0.63 2.86
CA CYS A 215 17.56 1.59 1.80
C CYS A 215 18.22 1.24 0.45
N GLY A 216 19.46 0.72 0.46
CA GLY A 216 20.15 0.31 -0.77
C GLY A 216 19.50 -0.91 -1.44
N CYS A 217 19.11 -1.93 -0.68
CA CYS A 217 18.40 -3.10 -1.22
C CYS A 217 16.99 -2.77 -1.75
N LEU A 218 16.37 -1.72 -1.21
CA LEU A 218 15.03 -1.31 -1.56
C LEU A 218 14.94 -0.64 -2.95
N GLN A 219 15.98 0.09 -3.36
CA GLN A 219 16.05 0.67 -4.71
C GLN A 219 16.06 -0.37 -5.83
N LEU A 220 16.48 -1.61 -5.54
CA LEU A 220 16.41 -2.74 -6.48
C LEU A 220 15.01 -3.36 -6.57
N CYS A 221 14.11 -3.01 -5.65
CA CYS A 221 12.80 -3.63 -5.52
C CYS A 221 11.63 -2.78 -6.03
N VAL A 222 11.85 -1.48 -6.20
CA VAL A 222 10.85 -0.57 -6.79
C VAL A 222 10.97 -0.68 -8.32
N PRO A 223 9.89 -1.03 -9.04
CA PRO A 223 9.95 -1.11 -10.49
C PRO A 223 10.39 0.25 -11.08
N ALA A 224 11.38 0.22 -11.97
CA ALA A 224 11.76 1.39 -12.74
C ALA A 224 10.55 1.94 -13.52
N ARG A 225 10.49 3.26 -13.70
CA ARG A 225 9.43 3.93 -14.48
C ARG A 225 9.30 3.23 -15.85
N PRO A 226 8.14 2.64 -16.20
CA PRO A 226 7.90 2.26 -17.59
C PRO A 226 7.88 3.54 -18.44
N CYS A 227 8.47 3.50 -19.64
CA CYS A 227 8.60 4.65 -20.54
C CYS A 227 7.25 5.18 -21.06
N ALA A 228 6.13 4.51 -20.77
CA ALA A 228 4.78 4.98 -21.03
C ALA A 228 3.80 4.39 -19.98
N PRO A 229 2.75 5.12 -19.58
CA PRO A 229 1.70 4.55 -18.74
C PRO A 229 0.97 3.42 -19.48
N PRO A 230 0.82 2.22 -18.89
CA PRO A 230 0.15 1.08 -19.52
C PRO A 230 -1.38 1.25 -19.66
N TRP A 231 -1.96 2.40 -19.28
CA TRP A 231 -3.38 2.71 -19.36
C TRP A 231 -3.76 3.58 -20.58
N GLN A 232 -2.84 3.76 -21.53
CA GLN A 232 -3.07 4.47 -22.81
C GLN A 232 -3.37 3.52 -24.01
N LEU A 233 -3.80 2.28 -23.76
CA LEU A 233 -4.28 1.36 -24.80
C LEU A 233 -5.69 0.86 -24.47
#